data_AF-A0A7L9C8C7-F1
#
_entry.id   AF-A0A7L9C8C7-F1
#
_cell.length_a   1.000
_cell.length_b   1.000
_cell.length_c   1.000
_cell.angle_alpha   90.00
_cell.angle_beta   90.00
_cell.angle_gamma   90.00
#
_symmetry.space_group_name_H-M   'P 1'
#
loop_
_entity.id
_entity.type
_entity.pdbx_description
1 polymer ?
#
loop_
_entity_poly.entity_id
_entity_poly.type
_entity_poly.pdbx_seq_one_letter_code
_entity_poly.pdbx_strand_id
1 'polypeptide(L)'
;MTHIIDTLESFREMVAGMLEIYLSSISNRMNAVIKVLTMIATIFMPLTFIAGIYGMNFKYMPGLEWRWGYPMVLLIMAGIGIAMVYYFRKKRW
;
A
#
# COMPACT_ATOMS: atom_id res chain seq x y z
N MET A 1 -27.42 15.78 -46.18
CA MET A 1 -27.91 15.17 -44.92
C MET A 1 -26.98 14.10 -44.38
N THR A 2 -26.53 13.14 -45.19
CA THR A 2 -25.64 12.03 -44.78
C THR A 2 -24.35 12.49 -44.12
N HIS A 3 -23.60 13.42 -44.71
CA HIS A 3 -22.36 13.94 -44.10
C HIS A 3 -22.54 14.57 -42.71
N ILE A 4 -23.68 15.21 -42.45
CA ILE A 4 -23.96 15.80 -41.12
C ILE A 4 -24.17 14.67 -40.11
N ILE A 5 -24.89 13.62 -40.50
CA ILE A 5 -25.12 12.43 -39.65
C ILE A 5 -23.80 11.72 -39.35
N ASP A 6 -22.94 11.51 -40.35
CA ASP A 6 -21.63 10.86 -40.18
C ASP A 6 -20.72 11.67 -39.22
N THR A 7 -20.69 13.00 -39.36
CA THR A 7 -19.92 13.84 -38.43
C THR A 7 -20.49 13.81 -37.01
N LEU A 8 -21.81 13.72 -36.86
CA LEU A 8 -22.48 13.67 -35.56
C LEU A 8 -22.23 12.31 -34.87
N GLU A 9 -22.20 11.23 -35.64
CA GLU A 9 -21.80 9.90 -35.17
C GLU A 9 -20.33 9.89 -34.72
N SER A 10 -19.42 10.44 -35.53
CA SER A 10 -18.01 10.60 -35.16
C SER A 10 -17.81 11.43 -33.89
N PHE A 11 -18.57 12.52 -33.72
CA PHE A 11 -18.56 13.30 -32.48
C PHE A 11 -19.03 12.47 -31.27
N ARG A 12 -20.08 11.66 -31.43
CA ARG A 12 -20.56 10.78 -30.35
C ARG A 12 -19.52 9.73 -29.98
N GLU A 13 -18.88 9.10 -30.96
CA GLU A 13 -17.81 8.11 -30.71
C GLU A 13 -16.62 8.75 -30.00
N MET A 14 -16.22 9.95 -30.42
CA MET A 14 -15.12 10.68 -29.78
C MET A 14 -15.45 11.05 -28.33
N VAL A 15 -16.68 11.51 -28.05
CA VAL A 15 -17.12 11.80 -26.67
C VAL A 15 -17.17 10.53 -25.81
N ALA A 16 -17.65 9.41 -26.37
CA ALA A 16 -17.64 8.12 -25.68
C ALA A 16 -16.20 7.65 -25.37
N GLY A 17 -15.29 7.76 -26.34
CA GLY A 17 -13.87 7.43 -26.14
C GLY A 17 -13.19 8.32 -25.11
N MET A 18 -13.52 9.62 -25.08
CA MET A 18 -13.02 10.53 -24.03
C MET A 18 -13.53 10.12 -22.64
N LEU A 19 -14.80 9.73 -22.52
CA LEU A 19 -15.36 9.25 -21.26
C LEU A 19 -14.65 7.98 -20.79
N GLU A 20 -14.39 7.03 -21.68
CA GLU A 20 -13.65 5.80 -21.35
C GLU A 20 -12.23 6.10 -20.88
N ILE A 21 -11.50 6.99 -21.57
CA ILE A 21 -10.16 7.42 -21.16
C ILE A 21 -10.20 8.11 -19.79
N TYR A 22 -11.20 8.94 -19.54
CA TYR A 22 -11.38 9.63 -18.27
C TYR A 22 -11.63 8.63 -17.13
N LEU A 23 -12.53 7.68 -17.32
CA LEU A 23 -12.80 6.62 -16.35
C LEU A 23 -11.56 5.74 -16.11
N SER A 24 -10.84 5.38 -17.16
CA SER A 24 -9.57 4.65 -17.08
C SER A 24 -8.51 5.43 -16.29
N SER A 25 -8.41 6.74 -16.52
CA SER A 25 -7.48 7.62 -15.81
C SER A 25 -7.82 7.72 -14.32
N ILE A 26 -9.11 7.85 -13.98
CA ILE A 26 -9.58 7.80 -12.58
C ILE A 26 -9.22 6.46 -11.93
N SER A 27 -9.49 5.35 -12.62
CA SER A 27 -9.19 4.01 -12.12
C SER A 27 -7.68 3.82 -11.87
N ASN A 28 -6.83 4.29 -12.79
CA ASN A 28 -5.39 4.27 -12.62
C ASN A 28 -4.93 5.10 -11.41
N ARG A 29 -5.49 6.30 -11.22
CA ARG A 29 -5.21 7.13 -10.04
C ARG A 29 -5.66 6.44 -8.75
N MET A 30 -6.84 5.83 -8.75
CA MET A 30 -7.36 5.08 -7.60
C MET A 30 -6.46 3.89 -7.27
N ASN A 31 -6.03 3.12 -8.27
CA ASN A 31 -5.09 2.01 -8.10
C ASN A 31 -3.76 2.45 -7.50
N ALA A 32 -3.23 3.61 -7.93
CA ALA A 32 -2.03 4.19 -7.33
C ALA A 32 -2.24 4.56 -5.86
N VAL A 33 -3.37 5.17 -5.51
CA VAL A 33 -3.70 5.52 -4.12
C VAL A 33 -3.84 4.26 -3.24
N ILE A 34 -4.54 3.24 -3.72
CA ILE A 34 -4.73 1.97 -3.01
C ILE A 34 -3.38 1.25 -2.81
N LYS A 35 -2.49 1.27 -3.82
CA LYS A 35 -1.13 0.73 -3.67
C LYS A 35 -0.37 1.42 -2.54
N VAL A 36 -0.38 2.75 -2.49
CA VAL A 36 0.30 3.51 -1.44
C VAL A 36 -0.28 3.19 -0.07
N LEU A 37 -1.60 3.17 0.07
CA LEU A 37 -2.26 2.82 1.33
C LEU A 37 -1.93 1.39 1.79
N THR A 38 -1.95 0.43 0.86
CA THR A 38 -1.65 -0.98 1.14
C THR A 38 -0.19 -1.18 1.53
N MET A 39 0.73 -0.46 0.88
CA MET A 39 2.15 -0.45 1.22
C MET A 39 2.37 0.02 2.65
N ILE A 40 1.76 1.15 3.03
CA ILE A 40 1.81 1.68 4.40
C ILE A 40 1.22 0.64 5.36
N ALA A 41 0.01 0.14 5.13
CA ALA A 41 -0.65 -0.82 6.00
C ALA A 41 0.16 -2.12 6.19
N THR A 42 0.78 -2.64 5.13
CA THR A 42 1.57 -3.88 5.18
C THR A 42 2.86 -3.70 5.99
N ILE A 43 3.45 -2.50 6.00
CA ILE A 43 4.60 -2.19 6.85
C ILE A 43 4.16 -2.07 8.31
N PHE A 44 3.05 -1.37 8.57
CA PHE A 44 2.55 -1.14 9.93
C PHE A 44 1.95 -2.40 10.59
N MET A 45 1.32 -3.31 9.85
CA MET A 45 0.67 -4.50 10.41
C MET A 45 1.59 -5.37 11.28
N PRO A 46 2.79 -5.82 10.82
CA PRO A 46 3.70 -6.60 11.66
C PRO A 46 4.31 -5.76 12.79
N LEU A 47 4.58 -4.47 12.56
CA LEU A 47 5.10 -3.56 13.59
C LEU A 47 4.10 -3.40 14.73
N THR A 48 2.83 -3.14 14.41
CA THR A 48 1.72 -3.01 15.37
C THR A 48 1.40 -4.33 16.05
N PHE A 49 1.48 -5.46 15.34
CA PHE A 49 1.30 -6.78 15.94
C PHE A 49 2.35 -7.05 17.02
N ILE A 50 3.62 -6.78 16.72
CA ILE A 50 4.70 -6.93 17.70
C ILE A 50 4.49 -5.90 18.83
N ALA A 51 4.22 -4.63 18.52
CA ALA A 51 3.98 -3.61 19.56
C ALA A 51 2.78 -3.95 20.46
N GLY A 52 1.73 -4.59 19.93
CA GLY A 52 0.58 -5.07 20.69
C GLY A 52 0.94 -6.23 21.62
N ILE A 53 1.71 -7.22 21.13
CA ILE A 53 2.20 -8.34 21.97
C ILE A 53 3.10 -7.82 23.10
N TYR A 54 4.01 -6.90 22.81
CA TYR A 54 4.92 -6.33 23.82
C TYR A 54 4.23 -5.32 24.75
N GLY A 55 3.22 -4.59 24.25
CA GLY A 55 2.43 -3.67 25.05
C GLY A 55 1.50 -4.36 26.05
N MET A 56 1.13 -5.62 25.81
CA MET A 56 0.17 -6.33 26.65
C MET A 56 0.72 -6.80 27.99
N ASN A 57 2.03 -7.05 28.20
CA ASN A 57 2.58 -7.37 29.54
C ASN A 57 4.13 -7.44 29.54
N PHE A 58 4.79 -6.30 29.74
CA PHE A 58 6.24 -6.23 30.06
C PHE A 58 6.64 -6.93 31.38
N LYS A 59 5.66 -7.42 32.16
CA LYS A 59 5.82 -7.89 33.53
C LYS A 59 6.08 -9.41 33.66
N TYR A 60 5.78 -10.21 32.64
CA TYR A 60 5.80 -11.68 32.70
C TYR A 60 6.48 -12.36 31.50
N MET A 61 7.69 -11.92 31.13
CA MET A 61 8.58 -12.76 30.32
C MET A 61 9.64 -13.41 31.23
N PRO A 62 9.74 -14.75 31.32
CA PRO A 62 10.77 -15.47 32.08
C PRO A 62 12.13 -15.42 31.36
N GLY A 63 12.59 -14.21 31.04
CA GLY A 63 13.89 -13.88 30.43
C GLY A 63 14.39 -12.47 30.82
N LEU A 64 13.78 -11.85 31.84
CA LEU A 64 14.06 -10.49 32.30
C LEU A 64 15.42 -10.33 33.03
N GLU A 65 16.19 -11.41 33.22
CA GLU A 65 17.56 -11.34 33.74
C GLU A 65 18.59 -10.94 32.68
N TRP A 66 18.26 -11.03 31.39
CA TRP A 66 19.12 -10.53 30.32
C TRP A 66 18.71 -9.12 29.92
N ARG A 67 19.57 -8.15 30.28
CA ARG A 67 19.55 -6.74 29.83
C ARG A 67 19.34 -6.55 28.31
N TRP A 68 19.54 -7.58 27.50
CA TRP A 68 19.52 -7.54 26.03
C TRP A 68 18.21 -8.00 25.38
N GLY A 69 17.24 -8.52 26.13
CA GLY A 69 15.96 -9.00 25.55
C GLY A 69 15.16 -7.90 24.86
N TYR A 70 15.02 -6.73 25.50
CA TYR A 70 14.32 -5.58 24.92
C TYR A 70 15.01 -4.99 23.67
N PRO A 71 16.35 -4.76 23.68
CA PRO A 71 17.10 -4.38 22.48
C PRO A 71 16.99 -5.37 21.31
N MET A 72 17.00 -6.69 21.60
CA MET A 72 16.96 -7.72 20.57
C MET A 72 15.62 -7.76 19.83
N VAL A 73 14.52 -7.52 20.55
CA VAL A 73 13.17 -7.40 19.97
C VAL A 73 13.06 -6.15 19.11
N LEU A 74 13.59 -5.02 19.58
CA LEU A 74 13.66 -3.79 18.79
C LEU A 74 14.48 -4.00 17.51
N LEU A 75 15.59 -4.73 17.57
CA LEU A 75 16.39 -5.12 16.41
C LEU A 75 15.60 -6.00 15.43
N ILE A 76 14.79 -6.94 15.92
CA ILE A 76 13.93 -7.78 15.08
C ILE A 76 12.82 -6.94 14.43
N MET A 77 12.16 -6.05 15.19
CA MET A 77 11.16 -5.12 14.64
C MET A 77 11.75 -4.20 13.57
N ALA A 78 12.93 -3.63 13.84
CA ALA A 78 13.65 -2.79 12.90
C ALA A 78 14.08 -3.60 11.66
N GLY A 79 14.57 -4.82 11.85
CA GLY A 79 14.96 -5.74 10.77
C GLY A 79 13.78 -6.10 9.85
N ILE A 80 12.62 -6.42 10.42
CA ILE A 80 11.39 -6.70 9.66
C ILE A 80 10.93 -5.44 8.90
N GLY A 81 10.95 -4.28 9.55
CA GLY A 81 10.62 -3.00 8.92
C GLY A 81 11.53 -2.70 7.72
N ILE A 82 12.85 -2.81 7.90
CA ILE A 82 13.84 -2.60 6.83
C ILE A 82 13.68 -3.64 5.72
N ALA A 83 13.48 -4.92 6.05
CA ALA A 83 13.28 -5.99 5.08
C ALA A 83 12.01 -5.76 4.23
N MET A 84 10.91 -5.35 4.85
CA MET A 84 9.67 -4.99 4.16
C MET A 84 9.87 -3.79 3.24
N VAL A 85 10.48 -2.70 3.73
CA VAL A 85 10.78 -1.51 2.92
C VAL A 85 11.68 -1.88 1.74
N TYR A 86 12.73 -2.66 1.97
CA TYR A 86 13.62 -3.13 0.91
C TYR A 86 12.91 -4.02 -0.11
N TYR A 87 12.05 -4.93 0.35
CA TYR A 87 11.24 -5.80 -0.50
C TYR A 87 10.31 -4.99 -1.40
N PHE A 88 9.56 -4.03 -0.84
CA PHE A 88 8.69 -3.14 -1.62
C PHE A 88 9.47 -2.28 -2.62
N ARG A 89 10.64 -1.76 -2.23
CA ARG A 89 11.50 -0.98 -3.12
C ARG A 89 12.07 -1.82 -4.27
N LYS A 90 12.46 -3.07 -4.01
CA LYS A 90 12.99 -4.00 -5.03
C LYS A 90 11.91 -4.48 -5.99
N LYS A 91 10.68 -4.64 -5.50
CA LYS A 91 9.55 -5.14 -6.31
C LYS A 91 8.92 -4.09 -7.23
N ARG A 92 9.48 -2.86 -7.27
CA ARG A 92 8.98 -1.70 -8.04
C ARG A 92 7.45 -1.55 -7.92
N TRP A 93 6.93 -1.74 -6.71
CA TRP A 93 5.52 -1.48 -6.43
C TRP A 93 5.24 0.01 -6.36
#